data_AF-A0AA48ME22-F1
#
_entry.id   AF-A0AA48ME22-F1
#
_cell.length_a   1.000
_cell.length_b   1.000
_cell.length_c   1.000
_cell.angle_alpha   90.00
_cell.angle_beta   90.00
_cell.angle_gamma   90.00
#
_symmetry.space_group_name_H-M   'P 1'
#
loop_
_entity.id
_entity.type
_entity.pdbx_description
1 polymer ?
#
loop_
_entity_poly.entity_id
_entity_poly.type
_entity_poly.pdbx_seq_one_letter_code
_entity_poly.pdbx_strand_id
1 'polypeptide(L)'
;MRLRGISERLVDERGSITLTALFFLLCLGGLVSLLLLTGQAGLLSMQAQQTADIVSKGARAAGKWVYIDDEGSKRTYLFATTREARRNKADIVRGAREEAEILWRLNSPAIKRRADEAVIIHQKGEQKHLYRQGIYHVRVEVFSRLPLLWQEVEAGMDRTSQSGIYDF
;
A
#
# COMPACT_ATOMS: atom_id res chain seq x y z
N MET A 1 -66.89 7.13 -23.53
CA MET A 1 -66.38 7.68 -22.24
C MET A 1 -65.41 6.73 -21.51
N ARG A 2 -65.62 5.40 -21.50
CA ARG A 2 -64.72 4.41 -20.85
C ARG A 2 -63.26 4.36 -21.39
N LEU A 3 -63.04 4.58 -22.69
CA LEU A 3 -61.70 4.49 -23.31
C LEU A 3 -60.76 5.64 -22.90
N ARG A 4 -61.31 6.82 -22.55
CA ARG A 4 -60.52 8.01 -22.17
C ARG A 4 -59.85 7.84 -20.80
N GLY A 5 -60.58 7.30 -19.83
CA GLY A 5 -60.05 7.02 -18.48
C GLY A 5 -59.05 5.86 -18.42
N ILE A 6 -59.06 4.93 -19.40
CA ILE A 6 -58.04 3.88 -19.52
C ILE A 6 -56.74 4.48 -20.10
N SER A 7 -56.86 5.38 -21.08
CA SER A 7 -55.70 6.07 -21.68
C SER A 7 -54.99 6.99 -20.68
N GLU A 8 -55.73 7.73 -19.84
CA GLU A 8 -55.13 8.61 -18.82
C GLU A 8 -54.40 7.80 -17.75
N ARG A 9 -54.99 6.70 -17.27
CA ARG A 9 -54.31 5.79 -16.31
C ARG A 9 -53.05 5.14 -16.90
N LEU A 10 -53.07 4.76 -18.17
CA LEU A 10 -51.90 4.21 -18.87
C LEU A 10 -50.76 5.23 -19.01
N VAL A 11 -51.07 6.52 -19.15
CA VAL A 11 -50.06 7.59 -19.21
C VAL A 11 -49.46 7.87 -17.83
N ASP A 12 -50.27 7.90 -16.78
CA ASP A 12 -49.80 8.03 -15.39
C ASP A 12 -48.98 6.81 -14.94
N GLU A 13 -49.41 5.60 -15.28
CA GLU A 13 -48.65 4.36 -15.01
C GLU A 13 -47.31 4.38 -15.76
N ARG A 14 -47.28 4.80 -17.03
CA ARG A 14 -46.02 4.97 -17.79
C ARG A 14 -45.11 6.02 -17.16
N GLY A 15 -45.65 7.14 -16.69
CA GLY A 15 -44.89 8.18 -16.00
C GLY A 15 -44.26 7.66 -14.70
N SER A 16 -45.05 6.94 -13.90
CA SER A 16 -44.59 6.30 -12.66
C SER A 16 -43.54 5.21 -12.90
N ILE A 17 -43.73 4.35 -13.91
CA ILE A 17 -42.76 3.32 -14.32
C ILE A 17 -41.46 3.98 -14.80
N THR A 18 -41.53 5.08 -15.54
CA THR A 18 -40.34 5.78 -16.04
C THR A 18 -39.55 6.42 -14.89
N LEU A 19 -40.25 7.06 -13.94
CA LEU A 19 -39.62 7.67 -12.77
C LEU A 19 -38.96 6.61 -11.87
N THR A 20 -39.64 5.50 -11.63
CA THR A 20 -39.10 4.38 -10.83
C THR A 20 -37.93 3.69 -11.52
N ALA A 21 -37.97 3.50 -12.85
CA ALA A 21 -36.85 2.97 -13.62
C ALA A 21 -35.63 3.90 -13.58
N LEU A 22 -35.83 5.22 -13.72
CA LEU A 22 -34.76 6.21 -13.58
C LEU A 22 -34.14 6.19 -12.17
N PHE A 23 -34.99 6.14 -11.13
CA PHE A 23 -34.52 6.03 -9.75
C PHE A 23 -33.70 4.74 -9.54
N PHE A 24 -34.17 3.61 -10.07
CA PHE A 24 -33.45 2.35 -10.01
C PHE A 24 -32.09 2.43 -10.71
N LEU A 25 -32.01 3.05 -11.90
CA LEU A 25 -30.75 3.25 -12.62
C LEU A 25 -29.78 4.15 -11.85
N LEU A 26 -30.28 5.20 -11.20
CA LEU A 26 -29.46 6.07 -10.33
C LEU A 26 -28.91 5.29 -9.14
N CYS A 27 -29.75 4.48 -8.48
CA CYS A 27 -29.33 3.62 -7.37
C CYS A 27 -28.29 2.59 -7.83
N LEU A 28 -28.50 1.96 -8.99
CA LEU A 28 -27.56 1.01 -9.56
C LEU A 28 -26.23 1.67 -9.91
N GLY A 29 -26.25 2.85 -10.55
CA GLY A 29 -25.06 3.62 -10.86
C GLY A 29 -24.29 4.06 -9.61
N GLY A 30 -25.02 4.47 -8.57
CA GLY A 30 -24.44 4.78 -7.26
C GLY A 30 -23.76 3.57 -6.62
N LEU A 31 -24.41 2.41 -6.64
CA LEU A 31 -23.83 1.16 -6.13
C LEU A 31 -22.56 0.75 -6.89
N VAL A 32 -22.58 0.82 -8.22
CA VAL A 32 -21.40 0.53 -9.05
C VAL A 32 -20.26 1.49 -8.75
N SER A 33 -20.56 2.79 -8.58
CA SER A 33 -19.56 3.79 -8.23
C SER A 33 -18.89 3.50 -6.88
N LEU A 34 -19.67 3.10 -5.87
CA LEU A 34 -19.14 2.69 -4.57
C LEU A 34 -18.25 1.44 -4.67
N LEU A 35 -18.65 0.44 -5.47
CA LEU A 35 -17.84 -0.75 -5.71
C LEU A 35 -16.51 -0.44 -6.41
N LEU A 36 -16.51 0.49 -7.36
CA LEU A 36 -15.29 0.92 -8.03
C LEU A 36 -14.34 1.65 -7.06
N LEU A 37 -14.89 2.53 -6.20
CA LEU A 37 -14.10 3.22 -5.18
C LEU A 37 -13.46 2.25 -4.19
N THR A 38 -14.21 1.25 -3.70
CA THR A 38 -13.65 0.23 -2.79
C THR A 38 -12.61 -0.65 -3.48
N GLY A 39 -12.83 -1.00 -4.75
CA GLY A 39 -11.86 -1.73 -5.57
C GLY A 39 -10.55 -0.96 -5.77
N GLN A 40 -10.63 0.35 -6.05
CA GLN A 40 -9.44 1.21 -6.20
C GLN A 40 -8.67 1.35 -4.88
N ALA A 41 -9.36 1.55 -3.76
CA ALA A 41 -8.74 1.59 -2.44
C ALA A 41 -8.07 0.25 -2.09
N GLY A 42 -8.72 -0.87 -2.40
CA GLY A 42 -8.16 -2.21 -2.23
C GLY A 42 -6.88 -2.43 -3.04
N LEU A 43 -6.89 -2.03 -4.32
CA LEU A 43 -5.72 -2.12 -5.19
C LEU A 43 -4.54 -1.28 -4.67
N LEU A 44 -4.81 -0.04 -4.24
CA LEU A 44 -3.78 0.83 -3.68
C LEU A 44 -3.17 0.23 -2.40
N SER A 45 -4.01 -0.30 -1.52
CA SER A 45 -3.59 -1.02 -0.31
C SER A 45 -2.70 -2.22 -0.63
N MET A 46 -3.07 -3.03 -1.63
CA MET A 46 -2.25 -4.17 -2.06
C MET A 46 -0.90 -3.74 -2.63
N GLN A 47 -0.86 -2.67 -3.44
CA GLN A 47 0.38 -2.15 -3.98
C GLN A 47 1.31 -1.56 -2.90
N ALA A 48 0.74 -0.87 -1.91
CA ALA A 48 1.50 -0.37 -0.77
C ALA A 48 2.09 -1.53 0.03
N GLN A 49 1.32 -2.59 0.30
CA GLN A 49 1.82 -3.79 0.99
C GLN A 49 2.90 -4.50 0.18
N GLN A 50 2.67 -4.74 -1.11
CA GLN A 50 3.64 -5.39 -1.99
C GLN A 50 4.94 -4.59 -2.06
N THR A 51 4.85 -3.25 -2.14
CA THR A 51 6.03 -2.38 -2.12
C THR A 51 6.77 -2.47 -0.79
N ALA A 52 6.05 -2.44 0.34
CA ALA A 52 6.64 -2.62 1.65
C ALA A 52 7.38 -3.97 1.75
N ASP A 53 6.80 -5.05 1.23
CA ASP A 53 7.40 -6.38 1.22
C ASP A 53 8.63 -6.50 0.32
N ILE A 54 8.58 -5.94 -0.88
CA ILE A 54 9.72 -5.92 -1.81
C ILE A 54 10.87 -5.14 -1.18
N VAL A 55 10.59 -3.94 -0.66
CA VAL A 55 11.61 -3.11 -0.04
C VAL A 55 12.18 -3.80 1.20
N SER A 56 11.34 -4.36 2.07
CA SER A 56 11.82 -4.98 3.32
C SER A 56 12.69 -6.21 3.07
N LYS A 57 12.24 -7.11 2.20
CA LYS A 57 12.94 -8.35 1.85
C LYS A 57 14.20 -8.07 1.05
N GLY A 58 14.13 -7.17 0.06
CA GLY A 58 15.28 -6.80 -0.76
C GLY A 58 16.37 -6.09 0.04
N ALA A 59 16.00 -5.15 0.90
CA ALA A 59 16.93 -4.49 1.82
C ALA A 59 17.64 -5.49 2.75
N ARG A 60 16.88 -6.43 3.34
CA ARG A 60 17.46 -7.49 4.16
C ARG A 60 18.41 -8.36 3.35
N ALA A 61 18.01 -8.81 2.16
CA ALA A 61 18.82 -9.66 1.31
C ALA A 61 20.15 -9.01 0.93
N ALA A 62 20.14 -7.71 0.61
CA ALA A 62 21.35 -6.98 0.24
C ALA A 62 22.29 -6.74 1.44
N GLY A 63 21.75 -6.31 2.58
CA GLY A 63 22.55 -5.90 3.73
C GLY A 63 22.93 -7.01 4.71
N LYS A 64 22.41 -8.23 4.54
CA LYS A 64 22.58 -9.33 5.50
C LYS A 64 23.96 -9.94 5.34
N TRP A 65 24.68 -10.04 6.45
CA TRP A 65 25.88 -10.83 6.58
C TRP A 65 25.71 -11.88 7.68
N VAL A 66 26.17 -13.10 7.41
CA VAL A 66 26.23 -14.18 8.39
C VAL A 66 27.69 -14.47 8.66
N TYR A 67 28.07 -14.44 9.93
CA TYR A 67 29.42 -14.78 10.38
C TYR A 67 29.34 -15.77 11.53
N ILE A 68 30.45 -16.47 11.77
CA ILE A 68 30.63 -17.35 12.92
C ILE A 68 31.31 -16.51 14.01
N ASP A 69 30.70 -16.41 15.18
CA ASP A 69 31.32 -15.72 16.32
C ASP A 69 32.43 -16.58 16.95
N ASP A 70 33.16 -16.00 17.90
CA ASP A 70 34.29 -16.66 18.57
C ASP A 70 33.86 -17.91 19.37
N GLU A 71 32.55 -18.06 19.64
CA GLU A 71 31.92 -19.21 20.30
C GLU A 71 31.45 -20.29 19.31
N GLY A 72 31.68 -20.10 18.01
CA GLY A 72 31.27 -21.04 16.95
C GLY A 72 29.80 -20.90 16.54
N SER A 73 29.06 -19.92 17.08
CA SER A 73 27.65 -19.70 16.79
C SER A 73 27.46 -18.82 15.56
N LYS A 74 26.49 -19.18 14.71
CA LYS A 74 26.12 -18.35 13.55
C LYS A 74 25.39 -17.10 14.01
N ARG A 75 26.00 -15.93 13.80
CA ARG A 75 25.37 -14.63 14.03
C ARG A 75 25.01 -13.99 12.70
N THR A 76 23.84 -13.35 12.67
CA THR A 76 23.38 -12.57 11.53
C THR A 76 23.43 -11.09 11.91
N TYR A 77 24.06 -10.28 11.07
CA TYR A 77 24.06 -8.83 11.18
C TYR A 77 23.53 -8.22 9.89
N LEU A 78 22.79 -7.13 10.00
CA LEU A 78 22.33 -6.36 8.85
C LEU A 78 23.04 -5.01 8.82
N PHE A 79 23.87 -4.76 7.81
CA PHE A 79 24.53 -3.46 7.66
C PHE A 79 23.59 -2.47 7.00
N ALA A 80 23.52 -1.25 7.54
CA ALA A 80 22.70 -0.20 6.96
C ALA A 80 23.33 0.33 5.67
N THR A 81 24.66 0.50 5.65
CA THR A 81 25.40 1.11 4.53
C THR A 81 26.56 0.26 4.06
N THR A 82 26.94 0.38 2.79
CA THR A 82 28.13 -0.29 2.24
C THR A 82 29.40 0.17 2.97
N ARG A 83 29.44 1.43 3.42
CA ARG A 83 30.56 1.97 4.20
C ARG A 83 30.70 1.27 5.56
N GLU A 84 29.60 0.99 6.24
CA GLU A 84 29.59 0.25 7.52
C GLU A 84 30.09 -1.18 7.31
N ALA A 85 29.61 -1.85 6.25
CA ALA A 85 30.04 -3.19 5.90
C ALA A 85 31.55 -3.29 5.62
N ARG A 86 32.11 -2.38 4.82
CA ARG A 86 33.55 -2.35 4.52
C ARG A 86 34.41 -2.19 5.78
N ARG A 87 33.97 -1.37 6.74
CA ARG A 87 34.68 -1.21 8.03
C ARG A 87 34.71 -2.51 8.84
N ASN A 88 33.69 -3.34 8.70
CA ASN A 88 33.57 -4.63 9.37
C ASN A 88 34.07 -5.80 8.52
N LYS A 89 34.70 -5.53 7.35
CA LYS A 89 35.14 -6.55 6.38
C LYS A 89 34.01 -7.50 5.93
N ALA A 90 32.78 -6.98 5.93
CA ALA A 90 31.61 -7.71 5.47
C ALA A 90 31.58 -7.79 3.95
N ASP A 91 31.37 -9.00 3.44
CA ASP A 91 31.10 -9.22 2.02
C ASP A 91 29.60 -9.11 1.76
N ILE A 92 29.17 -7.90 1.41
CA ILE A 92 27.80 -7.61 0.99
C ILE A 92 27.81 -6.81 -0.30
N VAL A 93 26.76 -6.97 -1.10
CA VAL A 93 26.60 -6.21 -2.35
C VAL A 93 26.34 -4.73 -2.05
N ARG A 94 25.47 -4.44 -1.08
CA ARG A 94 25.04 -3.09 -0.72
C ARG A 94 24.44 -3.05 0.68
N GLY A 95 24.54 -1.91 1.37
CA GLY A 95 23.85 -1.73 2.64
C GLY A 95 22.33 -1.81 2.51
N ALA A 96 21.66 -2.35 3.52
CA ALA A 96 20.20 -2.52 3.53
C ALA A 96 19.44 -1.21 3.34
N ARG A 97 19.91 -0.10 3.95
CA ARG A 97 19.27 1.21 3.81
C ARG A 97 19.40 1.76 2.39
N GLU A 98 20.57 1.60 1.79
CA GLU A 98 20.86 2.03 0.41
C GLU A 98 20.04 1.23 -0.60
N GLU A 99 19.93 -0.09 -0.41
CA GLU A 99 19.08 -0.94 -1.26
C GLU A 99 17.60 -0.57 -1.12
N ALA A 100 17.15 -0.30 0.10
CA ALA A 100 15.76 0.07 0.35
C ALA A 100 15.36 1.37 -0.38
N GLU A 101 16.26 2.36 -0.47
CA GLU A 101 16.00 3.59 -1.25
C GLU A 101 15.84 3.32 -2.72
N ILE A 102 16.66 2.44 -3.27
CA ILE A 102 16.64 2.09 -4.68
C ILE A 102 15.33 1.36 -4.98
N LEU A 103 14.98 0.36 -4.18
CA LEU A 103 13.73 -0.38 -4.32
C LEU A 103 12.51 0.54 -4.15
N TRP A 104 12.54 1.47 -3.19
CA TRP A 104 11.49 2.45 -3.04
C TRP A 104 11.37 3.36 -4.27
N ARG A 105 12.48 3.89 -4.78
CA ARG A 105 12.50 4.75 -5.97
C ARG A 105 11.94 4.03 -7.20
N LEU A 106 12.20 2.73 -7.34
CA LEU A 106 11.70 1.92 -8.45
C LEU A 106 10.20 1.61 -8.33
N ASN A 107 9.67 1.45 -7.11
CA ASN A 107 8.29 1.00 -6.89
C ASN A 107 7.30 2.13 -6.56
N SER A 108 7.76 3.22 -5.95
CA SER A 108 6.91 4.36 -5.56
C SER A 108 6.12 5.00 -6.71
N PRO A 109 6.57 5.04 -7.99
CA PRO A 109 5.76 5.57 -9.08
C PRO A 109 4.47 4.77 -9.33
N ALA A 110 4.40 3.49 -8.94
CA ALA A 110 3.16 2.71 -9.06
C ALA A 110 2.11 3.15 -8.03
N ILE A 111 2.55 3.55 -6.83
CA ILE A 111 1.69 4.05 -5.74
C ILE A 111 1.29 5.52 -6.01
N LYS A 112 2.27 6.37 -6.34
CA LYS A 112 2.07 7.81 -6.60
C LYS A 112 1.20 8.11 -7.83
N ARG A 113 0.96 7.13 -8.70
CA ARG A 113 -0.02 7.26 -9.80
C ARG A 113 -1.47 7.24 -9.32
N ARG A 114 -1.73 6.76 -8.11
CA ARG A 114 -3.07 6.56 -7.54
C ARG A 114 -3.26 7.27 -6.20
N ALA A 115 -2.21 7.90 -5.68
CA ALA A 115 -2.19 8.61 -4.42
C ALA A 115 -1.46 9.93 -4.59
N ASP A 116 -1.91 10.97 -3.88
CA ASP A 116 -1.32 12.30 -3.94
C ASP A 116 0.05 12.33 -3.26
N GLU A 117 0.20 11.58 -2.17
CA GLU A 117 1.46 11.45 -1.47
C GLU A 117 1.74 10.01 -1.07
N ALA A 118 3.02 9.63 -1.13
CA ALA A 118 3.50 8.35 -0.64
C ALA A 118 4.90 8.52 -0.06
N VAL A 119 5.09 8.05 1.18
CA VAL A 119 6.32 8.16 1.96
C VAL A 119 6.72 6.78 2.47
N ILE A 120 8.02 6.53 2.54
CA ILE A 120 8.58 5.33 3.19
C ILE A 120 9.36 5.73 4.43
N ILE A 121 9.08 5.03 5.53
CA ILE A 121 9.76 5.18 6.82
C ILE A 121 10.52 3.89 7.09
N HIS A 122 11.84 3.99 7.18
CA HIS A 122 12.74 2.87 7.42
C HIS A 122 12.95 2.64 8.93
N GLN A 123 13.03 1.37 9.33
CA GLN A 123 13.50 0.89 10.64
C GLN A 123 12.83 1.51 11.87
N LYS A 124 11.49 1.70 11.82
CA LYS A 124 10.72 2.39 12.88
C LYS A 124 11.38 3.73 13.29
N GLY A 125 11.95 4.46 12.32
CA GLY A 125 12.75 5.66 12.58
C GLY A 125 14.25 5.38 12.79
N GLU A 126 14.86 4.54 11.93
CA GLU A 126 16.32 4.28 11.94
C GLU A 126 16.88 3.66 13.24
N GLN A 127 16.11 2.79 13.90
CA GLN A 127 16.58 2.14 15.13
C GLN A 127 17.73 1.16 14.87
N LYS A 128 18.94 1.55 15.29
CA LYS A 128 20.19 0.76 15.08
C LYS A 128 20.15 -0.66 15.64
N HIS A 129 19.37 -0.94 16.69
CA HIS A 129 19.31 -2.28 17.28
C HIS A 129 18.61 -3.30 16.38
N LEU A 130 17.66 -2.88 15.53
CA LEU A 130 16.96 -3.77 14.60
C LEU A 130 17.93 -4.36 13.56
N TYR A 131 18.85 -3.53 13.06
CA TYR A 131 19.94 -3.95 12.19
C TYR A 131 20.83 -5.04 12.83
N ARG A 132 21.12 -4.90 14.13
CA ARG A 132 21.91 -5.90 14.87
C ARG A 132 21.21 -7.25 14.99
N GLN A 133 19.88 -7.26 15.04
CA GLN A 133 19.05 -8.46 15.06
C GLN A 133 18.82 -9.05 13.66
N GLY A 134 19.41 -8.43 12.62
CA GLY A 134 19.17 -8.80 11.24
C GLY A 134 17.81 -8.35 10.70
N ILE A 135 17.01 -7.61 11.49
CA ILE A 135 15.64 -7.24 11.16
C ILE A 135 15.64 -5.95 10.34
N TYR A 136 14.85 -5.96 9.26
CA TYR A 136 14.55 -4.77 8.48
C TYR A 136 13.05 -4.51 8.50
N HIS A 137 12.65 -3.39 9.10
CA HIS A 137 11.27 -2.94 9.15
C HIS A 137 11.07 -1.74 8.23
N VAL A 138 9.95 -1.68 7.53
CA VAL A 138 9.51 -0.50 6.76
C VAL A 138 8.04 -0.23 7.01
N ARG A 139 7.68 1.05 6.96
CA ARG A 139 6.30 1.52 6.87
C ARG A 139 6.16 2.35 5.61
N VAL A 140 5.15 2.05 4.80
CA VAL A 140 4.75 2.86 3.65
C VAL A 140 3.47 3.57 4.05
N GLU A 141 3.51 4.89 4.03
CA GLU A 141 2.36 5.76 4.31
C GLU A 141 1.89 6.37 2.98
N VAL A 142 0.60 6.31 2.72
CA VAL A 142 -0.02 6.75 1.48
C VAL A 142 -1.19 7.66 1.81
N PHE A 143 -1.24 8.84 1.21
CA PHE A 143 -2.28 9.84 1.42
C PHE A 143 -2.98 10.16 0.10
N SER A 144 -4.30 10.31 0.15
CA SER A 144 -5.11 10.69 -1.01
C SER A 144 -6.23 11.63 -0.58
N ARG A 145 -6.43 12.70 -1.34
CA ARG A 145 -7.50 13.67 -1.17
C ARG A 145 -8.69 13.21 -1.99
N LEU A 146 -9.76 12.83 -1.30
CA LEU A 146 -11.00 12.39 -1.91
C LEU A 146 -11.98 13.57 -1.96
N PRO A 147 -12.39 14.02 -3.15
CA PRO A 147 -13.47 15.00 -3.26
C PRO A 147 -14.78 14.31 -2.91
N LEU A 148 -15.28 14.53 -1.70
CA LEU A 148 -16.67 14.27 -1.36
C LEU A 148 -17.53 15.42 -1.86
N LEU A 149 -18.82 15.15 -2.07
CA LEU A 149 -19.80 16.07 -2.70
C LEU A 149 -19.72 17.54 -2.25
N TRP A 150 -19.27 17.80 -1.01
CA TRP A 150 -19.21 19.14 -0.43
C TRP A 150 -17.86 19.50 0.24
N GLN A 151 -16.88 18.58 0.25
CA GLN A 151 -15.60 18.79 0.94
C GLN A 151 -14.52 17.84 0.41
N GLU A 152 -13.26 18.27 0.47
CA GLU A 152 -12.13 17.36 0.29
C GLU A 152 -11.80 16.69 1.64
N VAL A 153 -11.69 15.36 1.63
CA VAL A 153 -11.25 14.60 2.80
C VAL A 153 -9.92 13.94 2.49
N GLU A 154 -8.95 14.12 3.37
CA GLU A 154 -7.70 13.38 3.32
C GLU A 154 -7.87 11.98 3.90
N ALA A 155 -7.66 10.97 3.07
CA ALA A 155 -7.64 9.57 3.46
C ALA A 155 -6.19 9.08 3.47
N GLY A 156 -5.72 8.67 4.65
CA GLY A 156 -4.43 8.04 4.84
C GLY A 156 -4.56 6.52 4.99
N MET A 157 -3.60 5.78 4.46
CA MET A 157 -3.39 4.38 4.80
C MET A 157 -1.92 4.11 5.09
N ASP A 158 -1.65 3.22 6.02
CA ASP A 158 -0.32 2.72 6.30
C ASP A 158 -0.22 1.20 6.09
N ARG A 159 0.93 0.78 5.59
CA ARG A 159 1.32 -0.63 5.45
C ARG A 159 2.70 -0.83 6.02
N THR A 160 2.82 -1.82 6.89
CA THR A 160 4.09 -2.18 7.50
C THR A 160 4.56 -3.53 6.97
N SER A 161 5.86 -3.67 6.81
CA SER A 161 6.49 -4.95 6.48
C SER A 161 7.76 -5.10 7.30
N GLN A 162 7.94 -6.28 7.86
CA GLN A 162 9.11 -6.64 8.62
C GLN A 162 9.72 -7.90 8.02
N SER A 163 11.00 -7.81 7.67
CA SER A 163 11.80 -8.96 7.27
C SER A 163 12.80 -9.25 8.38
N GLY A 164 12.59 -10.34 9.10
CA GLY A 164 13.12 -10.55 10.45
C GLY A 164 13.06 -12.00 10.87
N ILE A 165 13.51 -12.31 12.08
CA ILE A 165 13.49 -13.67 12.62
C ILE A 165 12.05 -14.19 12.65
N TYR A 166 11.79 -15.23 11.85
CA TYR A 166 10.80 -16.27 12.16
C TYR A 166 11.63 -17.40 12.75
N ASP A 167 11.64 -17.54 14.06
CA ASP A 167 12.05 -18.79 14.69
C ASP A 167 10.84 -19.72 14.56
N PHE A 168 10.97 -20.77 13.75
CA PHE A 168 10.17 -21.98 13.86
C PHE A 168 11.05 -23.05 14.49
#